data_AF-A0A7L4NBR8-F1
#
_entry.id   AF-A0A7L4NBR8-F1
#
_cell.length_a   1.000
_cell.length_b   1.000
_cell.length_c   1.000
_cell.angle_alpha   90.00
_cell.angle_beta   90.00
_cell.angle_gamma   90.00
#
_symmetry.space_group_name_H-M   'P 1'
#
loop_
_entity.id
_entity.type
_entity.pdbx_description
1 polymer ?
#
loop_
_entity_poly.entity_id
_entity_poly.type
_entity_poly.pdbx_seq_one_letter_code
_entity_poly.pdbx_strand_id
1 'polypeptide(L)'
;EIYFPSQYVDQTELEKYDGVDAGKYTIGLGQSKMGFCSDREDINSLCLTVVQKLMERNSLSYDCIGRLEVGTETIIDKSKSVKTVLMQLFEESGNTDVEGIDTTNACYGGTAALFNAINWMESSSWDGRYALVVAGDIAVYATGNARPTGGAGAVAMLVGPNAPLIFERGLRGTHMQHVYDFYKPDMVSEYPVVDGKLSIQCYLSALDHCYTVYRNKIHAQWQKVNIYMLYKETDFCFVLLSFAYCCVAYSLVSLFPADILVTVSEPFFNRDVKLEDTYFDRDVEKAFMKASAELFNQKTKASLLVSNQNGNMYTPSVYGCLASLLAQ
;
A
#
# COMPACT_ATOMS: atom_id res chain seq x y z
N GLU A 1 -4.81 3.21 13.27
CA GLU A 1 -4.55 2.04 14.14
C GLU A 1 -4.11 0.88 13.27
N ILE A 2 -3.16 0.05 13.73
CA ILE A 2 -2.65 -1.10 12.97
C ILE A 2 -2.76 -2.37 13.80
N TYR A 3 -3.10 -3.47 13.13
CA TYR A 3 -3.10 -4.82 13.66
C TYR A 3 -2.32 -5.75 12.74
N PHE A 4 -1.54 -6.65 13.32
CA PHE A 4 -0.91 -7.78 12.65
C PHE A 4 -0.89 -8.97 13.61
N PRO A 5 -0.86 -10.22 13.10
CA PRO A 5 -0.88 -11.42 13.93
C PRO A 5 0.30 -11.49 14.91
N SER A 6 0.13 -12.28 15.97
CA SER A 6 1.13 -12.40 17.04
C SER A 6 2.31 -13.33 16.71
N GLN A 7 2.26 -14.02 15.56
CA GLN A 7 3.25 -15.01 15.15
C GLN A 7 3.84 -14.65 13.78
N TYR A 8 5.10 -15.01 13.59
CA TYR A 8 5.82 -14.83 12.33
C TYR A 8 6.76 -16.01 12.06
N VAL A 9 7.13 -16.18 10.80
CA VAL A 9 8.25 -17.03 10.39
C VAL A 9 9.46 -16.14 10.06
N ASP A 10 10.64 -16.52 10.58
CA ASP A 10 11.90 -15.83 10.28
C ASP A 10 12.36 -16.20 8.86
N GLN A 11 12.71 -15.20 8.05
CA GLN A 11 13.06 -15.43 6.65
C GLN A 11 14.39 -16.18 6.50
N THR A 12 15.33 -16.04 7.44
CA THR A 12 16.59 -16.81 7.45
C THR A 12 16.31 -18.29 7.69
N GLU A 13 15.37 -18.60 8.57
CA GLU A 13 14.96 -19.99 8.82
C GLU A 13 14.14 -20.54 7.65
N LEU A 14 13.32 -19.70 6.99
CA LEU A 14 12.59 -20.08 5.78
C LEU A 14 13.54 -20.36 4.60
N GLU A 15 14.63 -19.59 4.45
CA GLU A 15 15.67 -19.87 3.45
C GLU A 15 16.26 -21.28 3.62
N LYS A 16 16.58 -21.65 4.87
CA LYS A 16 17.08 -23.00 5.21
C LYS A 16 16.04 -24.08 4.92
N TYR A 17 14.79 -23.83 5.29
CA TYR A 17 13.69 -24.77 5.08
C TYR A 17 13.44 -25.04 3.59
N ASP A 18 13.43 -23.99 2.76
CA ASP A 18 13.21 -24.09 1.32
C ASP A 18 14.46 -24.58 0.55
N GLY A 19 15.61 -24.70 1.23
CA GLY A 19 16.87 -25.16 0.61
C GLY A 19 17.44 -24.16 -0.40
N VAL A 20 17.24 -22.86 -0.18
CA VAL A 20 17.76 -21.79 -1.05
C VAL A 20 19.03 -21.16 -0.47
N ASP A 21 19.77 -20.45 -1.32
CA ASP A 21 20.98 -19.74 -0.90
C ASP A 21 20.68 -18.68 0.18
N ALA A 22 21.59 -18.58 1.16
CA ALA A 22 21.51 -17.58 2.21
C ALA A 22 21.47 -16.16 1.61
N GLY A 23 20.53 -15.34 2.08
CA GLY A 23 20.33 -13.99 1.55
C GLY A 23 19.29 -13.89 0.45
N LYS A 24 18.77 -14.99 -0.11
CA LYS A 24 17.76 -14.92 -1.18
C LYS A 24 16.51 -14.14 -0.75
N TYR A 25 16.04 -14.32 0.48
CA TYR A 25 14.86 -13.64 1.02
C TYR A 25 15.26 -12.41 1.83
N THR A 26 16.27 -12.54 2.69
CA THR A 26 16.70 -11.46 3.60
C THR A 26 17.37 -10.29 2.88
N ILE A 27 18.11 -10.55 1.80
CA ILE A 27 18.79 -9.52 1.00
C ILE A 27 18.10 -9.35 -0.35
N GLY A 28 17.76 -10.45 -1.03
CA GLY A 28 17.15 -10.40 -2.36
C GLY A 28 15.75 -9.79 -2.36
N LEU A 29 14.90 -10.17 -1.39
CA LEU A 29 13.59 -9.55 -1.18
C LEU A 29 13.66 -8.38 -0.18
N GLY A 30 14.67 -8.37 0.70
CA GLY A 30 14.78 -7.39 1.77
C GLY A 30 13.76 -7.64 2.89
N GLN A 31 13.38 -8.90 3.12
CA GLN A 31 12.39 -9.31 4.11
C GLN A 31 13.06 -10.00 5.29
N SER A 32 12.75 -9.58 6.53
CA SER A 32 13.30 -10.22 7.73
C SER A 32 12.36 -11.27 8.31
N LYS A 33 11.06 -10.94 8.37
CA LYS A 33 10.03 -11.79 8.97
C LYS A 33 8.74 -11.69 8.17
N MET A 34 7.92 -12.74 8.24
CA MET A 34 6.61 -12.80 7.61
C MET A 34 5.56 -13.20 8.64
N GLY A 35 4.66 -12.28 8.96
CA GLY A 35 3.52 -12.54 9.83
C GLY A 35 2.49 -13.40 9.12
N PHE A 36 1.79 -14.27 9.87
CA PHE A 36 0.77 -15.14 9.30
C PHE A 36 -0.36 -15.40 10.30
N CYS A 37 -1.55 -15.68 9.78
CA CYS A 37 -2.71 -16.05 10.57
C CYS A 37 -2.76 -17.57 10.78
N SER A 38 -3.23 -17.98 11.96
CA SER A 38 -3.63 -19.37 12.23
C SER A 38 -5.11 -19.58 11.88
N ASP A 39 -5.65 -20.76 12.19
CA ASP A 39 -7.09 -21.07 12.03
C ASP A 39 -8.03 -20.23 12.92
N ARG A 40 -7.47 -19.37 13.78
CA ARG A 40 -8.22 -18.47 14.67
C ARG A 40 -8.46 -17.07 14.12
N GLU A 41 -7.84 -16.72 13.00
CA GLU A 41 -7.89 -15.37 12.45
C GLU A 41 -8.30 -15.40 10.98
N ASP A 42 -9.38 -14.71 10.65
CA ASP A 42 -9.86 -14.44 9.30
C ASP A 42 -9.98 -12.94 9.03
N ILE A 43 -10.30 -12.55 7.79
CA ILE A 43 -10.47 -11.14 7.40
C ILE A 43 -11.45 -10.38 8.31
N ASN A 44 -12.55 -11.01 8.73
CA ASN A 44 -13.53 -10.37 9.60
C ASN A 44 -12.93 -10.06 10.98
N SER A 45 -12.25 -11.03 11.58
CA SER A 45 -11.60 -10.90 12.89
C SER A 45 -10.48 -9.86 12.89
N LEU A 46 -9.68 -9.79 11.80
CA LEU A 46 -8.66 -8.76 11.63
C LEU A 46 -9.29 -7.37 11.63
N CYS A 47 -10.35 -7.18 10.84
CA CYS A 47 -11.06 -5.91 10.72
C CYS A 47 -11.79 -5.52 12.01
N LEU A 48 -12.49 -6.47 12.67
CA LEU A 48 -13.13 -6.25 13.97
C LEU A 48 -12.12 -5.79 15.01
N THR A 49 -10.97 -6.48 15.08
CA THR A 49 -9.91 -6.20 16.06
C THR A 49 -9.34 -4.79 15.88
N VAL A 50 -8.98 -4.40 14.65
CA VAL A 50 -8.36 -3.09 14.42
C VAL A 50 -9.34 -1.93 14.61
N VAL A 51 -10.62 -2.13 14.27
CA VAL A 51 -11.67 -1.13 14.49
C VAL A 51 -11.91 -0.95 15.99
N GLN A 52 -12.17 -2.02 16.73
CA GLN A 52 -12.43 -1.93 18.16
C GLN A 52 -11.26 -1.27 18.90
N LYS A 53 -10.01 -1.67 18.59
CA LYS A 53 -8.81 -1.04 19.17
C LYS A 53 -8.74 0.46 18.87
N LEU A 54 -9.06 0.88 17.65
CA LEU A 54 -9.06 2.30 17.28
C LEU A 54 -10.09 3.07 18.12
N MET A 55 -11.31 2.55 18.22
CA MET A 55 -12.41 3.19 18.94
C MET A 55 -12.09 3.31 20.43
N GLU A 56 -11.63 2.22 21.05
CA GLU A 56 -11.26 2.18 22.48
C GLU A 56 -10.08 3.12 22.78
N ARG A 57 -9.00 3.05 21.99
CA ARG A 57 -7.80 3.85 22.23
C ARG A 57 -8.04 5.36 22.13
N ASN A 58 -8.99 5.76 21.29
CA ASN A 58 -9.34 7.17 21.07
C ASN A 58 -10.61 7.58 21.84
N SER A 59 -11.17 6.70 22.67
CA SER A 59 -12.40 6.93 23.45
C SER A 59 -13.56 7.45 22.59
N LEU A 60 -13.76 6.87 21.41
CA LEU A 60 -14.79 7.28 20.46
C LEU A 60 -16.10 6.53 20.71
N SER A 61 -17.23 7.25 20.66
CA SER A 61 -18.55 6.61 20.54
C SER A 61 -18.75 6.08 19.13
N TYR A 62 -19.36 4.90 18.99
CA TYR A 62 -19.77 4.37 17.69
C TYR A 62 -20.78 5.28 16.97
N ASP A 63 -21.50 6.15 17.68
CA ASP A 63 -22.46 7.11 17.10
C ASP A 63 -21.78 8.23 16.30
N CYS A 64 -20.48 8.46 16.50
CA CYS A 64 -19.75 9.52 15.80
C CYS A 64 -19.25 9.11 14.40
N ILE A 65 -19.58 7.90 13.94
CA ILE A 65 -19.21 7.39 12.62
C ILE A 65 -20.44 7.44 11.70
N GLY A 66 -20.32 8.14 10.56
CA GLY A 66 -21.37 8.24 9.54
C GLY A 66 -21.07 7.46 8.26
N ARG A 67 -19.82 7.05 8.07
CA ARG A 67 -19.41 6.17 6.97
C ARG A 67 -18.39 5.15 7.44
N LEU A 68 -18.55 3.90 7.03
CA LEU A 68 -17.62 2.80 7.27
C LEU A 68 -17.42 2.01 5.97
N GLU A 69 -16.20 1.93 5.48
CA GLU A 69 -15.88 1.22 4.24
C GLU A 69 -14.63 0.35 4.38
N VAL A 70 -14.69 -0.87 3.83
CA VAL A 70 -13.61 -1.86 3.90
C VAL A 70 -12.97 -2.04 2.52
N GLY A 71 -11.66 -1.88 2.45
CA GLY A 71 -10.84 -2.32 1.32
C GLY A 71 -10.22 -3.68 1.62
N THR A 72 -10.48 -4.68 0.80
CA THR A 72 -9.87 -6.02 0.95
C THR A 72 -9.87 -6.77 -0.38
N GLU A 73 -8.92 -7.70 -0.54
CA GLU A 73 -8.92 -8.73 -1.58
C GLU A 73 -8.97 -10.16 -1.01
N THR A 74 -9.25 -10.29 0.29
CA THR A 74 -9.40 -11.55 1.01
C THR A 74 -10.88 -11.88 1.12
N ILE A 75 -11.40 -12.61 0.14
CA ILE A 75 -12.84 -12.84 -0.04
C ILE A 75 -13.23 -14.21 0.53
N ILE A 76 -14.01 -14.21 1.61
CA ILE A 76 -14.59 -15.43 2.21
C ILE A 76 -16.10 -15.57 1.97
N ASP A 77 -16.76 -14.51 1.52
CA ASP A 77 -18.15 -14.53 1.04
C ASP A 77 -18.26 -13.64 -0.22
N LYS A 78 -18.98 -14.12 -1.24
CA LYS A 78 -19.06 -13.47 -2.56
C LYS A 78 -20.15 -12.39 -2.64
N SER A 79 -20.99 -12.27 -1.61
CA SER A 79 -22.10 -11.33 -1.58
C SER A 79 -22.14 -10.52 -0.28
N LYS A 80 -21.86 -11.14 0.87
CA LYS A 80 -21.88 -10.49 2.17
C LYS A 80 -20.56 -9.78 2.42
N SER A 81 -20.62 -8.47 2.59
CA SER A 81 -19.46 -7.63 2.86
C SER A 81 -18.94 -7.77 4.29
N VAL A 82 -17.62 -7.65 4.47
CA VAL A 82 -16.94 -7.47 5.76
C VAL A 82 -17.54 -6.28 6.50
N LYS A 83 -17.86 -5.18 5.80
CA LYS A 83 -18.56 -4.03 6.39
C LYS A 83 -19.81 -4.43 7.17
N THR A 84 -20.63 -5.35 6.65
CA THR A 84 -21.84 -5.80 7.35
C THR A 84 -21.52 -6.64 8.59
N VAL A 85 -20.37 -7.31 8.64
CA VAL A 85 -19.90 -8.02 9.83
C VAL A 85 -19.43 -7.02 10.90
N LEU A 86 -18.74 -5.94 10.49
CA LEU A 86 -18.30 -4.87 11.39
C LEU A 86 -19.45 -4.13 12.08
N MET A 87 -20.66 -4.14 11.49
CA MET A 87 -21.83 -3.53 12.11
C MET A 87 -22.19 -4.14 13.48
N GLN A 88 -21.73 -5.36 13.80
CA GLN A 88 -21.86 -5.94 15.15
C GLN A 88 -21.30 -5.01 16.24
N LEU A 89 -20.21 -4.28 15.95
CA LEU A 89 -19.61 -3.33 16.90
C LEU A 89 -20.49 -2.10 17.16
N PHE A 90 -21.44 -1.81 16.26
CA PHE A 90 -22.32 -0.65 16.32
C PHE A 90 -23.72 -0.98 16.87
N GLU A 91 -24.05 -2.27 17.04
CA GLU A 91 -25.39 -2.71 17.44
C GLU A 91 -25.81 -2.15 18.81
N GLU A 92 -24.91 -2.17 19.81
CA GLU A 92 -25.21 -1.68 21.15
C GLU A 92 -25.48 -0.16 21.20
N SER A 93 -24.83 0.62 20.32
CA SER A 93 -25.08 2.07 20.26
C SER A 93 -26.37 2.42 19.51
N GLY A 94 -26.90 1.46 18.72
CA GLY A 94 -28.05 1.68 17.84
C GLY A 94 -27.72 2.44 16.56
N ASN A 95 -26.45 2.80 16.31
CA ASN A 95 -26.03 3.52 15.12
C ASN A 95 -25.98 2.58 13.90
N THR A 96 -27.07 2.57 13.14
CA THR A 96 -27.22 1.74 11.93
C THR A 96 -27.21 2.54 10.63
N ASP A 97 -27.40 3.85 10.71
CA ASP A 97 -27.31 4.77 9.57
C ASP A 97 -25.84 5.12 9.31
N VAL A 98 -25.12 4.17 8.71
CA VAL A 98 -23.68 4.27 8.40
C VAL A 98 -23.45 3.84 6.96
N GLU A 99 -23.12 4.80 6.09
CA GLU A 99 -22.84 4.55 4.67
C GLU A 99 -21.58 3.70 4.45
N GLY A 100 -21.40 3.17 3.23
CA GLY A 100 -20.23 2.39 2.82
C GLY A 100 -20.46 0.87 2.88
N ILE A 101 -19.61 0.15 2.14
CA ILE A 101 -19.63 -1.32 1.98
C ILE A 101 -18.19 -1.83 1.84
N ASP A 102 -17.95 -2.88 1.05
CA ASP A 102 -16.61 -3.31 0.67
C ASP A 102 -16.27 -2.81 -0.73
N THR A 103 -14.99 -2.54 -0.98
CA THR A 103 -14.45 -2.17 -2.29
C THR A 103 -13.16 -2.94 -2.57
N THR A 104 -13.06 -3.52 -3.77
CA THR A 104 -12.00 -4.48 -4.08
C THR A 104 -11.41 -4.23 -5.45
N ASN A 105 -10.09 -4.08 -5.49
CA ASN A 105 -9.26 -4.30 -6.67
C ASN A 105 -7.84 -4.60 -6.20
N ALA A 106 -7.55 -5.87 -5.93
CA ALA A 106 -6.28 -6.31 -5.34
C ALA A 106 -5.87 -5.40 -4.16
N CYS A 107 -4.57 -5.08 -4.06
CA CYS A 107 -4.00 -4.24 -3.01
C CYS A 107 -4.46 -2.77 -3.03
N TYR A 108 -5.29 -2.34 -3.99
CA TYR A 108 -5.75 -0.95 -4.11
C TYR A 108 -7.04 -0.65 -3.32
N GLY A 109 -7.77 -1.67 -2.86
CA GLY A 109 -9.08 -1.51 -2.20
C GLY A 109 -9.07 -0.51 -1.03
N GLY A 110 -8.03 -0.53 -0.18
CA GLY A 110 -7.90 0.42 0.94
C GLY A 110 -7.81 1.88 0.48
N THR A 111 -7.08 2.14 -0.62
CA THR A 111 -6.98 3.47 -1.23
C THR A 111 -8.27 3.92 -1.88
N ALA A 112 -9.00 3.00 -2.52
CA ALA A 112 -10.34 3.30 -3.03
C ALA A 112 -11.28 3.71 -1.89
N ALA A 113 -11.30 2.96 -0.79
CA ALA A 113 -12.11 3.27 0.38
C ALA A 113 -11.75 4.62 1.01
N LEU A 114 -10.46 4.94 1.09
CA LEU A 114 -9.98 6.23 1.58
C LEU A 114 -10.42 7.40 0.70
N PHE A 115 -10.32 7.26 -0.62
CA PHE A 115 -10.81 8.28 -1.54
C PHE A 115 -12.33 8.44 -1.47
N ASN A 116 -13.07 7.35 -1.35
CA ASN A 116 -14.53 7.39 -1.17
C ASN A 116 -14.91 8.12 0.12
N ALA A 117 -14.21 7.85 1.23
CA ALA A 117 -14.43 8.55 2.50
C ALA A 117 -14.17 10.06 2.41
N ILE A 118 -13.07 10.47 1.78
CA ILE A 118 -12.75 11.89 1.58
C ILE A 118 -13.81 12.56 0.69
N ASN A 119 -14.18 11.92 -0.42
CA ASN A 119 -15.19 12.46 -1.33
C ASN A 119 -16.56 12.59 -0.65
N TRP A 120 -16.95 11.60 0.16
CA TRP A 120 -18.18 11.66 0.95
C TRP A 120 -18.16 12.84 1.92
N MET A 121 -17.05 13.04 2.64
CA MET A 121 -16.90 14.14 3.59
C MET A 121 -16.92 15.52 2.92
N GLU A 122 -16.42 15.64 1.69
CA GLU A 122 -16.48 16.88 0.90
C GLU A 122 -17.80 17.05 0.13
N SER A 123 -18.73 16.09 0.22
CA SER A 123 -20.01 16.11 -0.50
C SER A 123 -21.13 16.80 0.30
N SER A 124 -22.24 17.08 -0.39
CA SER A 124 -23.48 17.54 0.26
C SER A 124 -24.16 16.48 1.13
N SER A 125 -23.74 15.21 1.03
CA SER A 125 -24.27 14.11 1.84
C SER A 125 -23.55 13.94 3.18
N TRP A 126 -22.49 14.73 3.44
CA TRP A 126 -21.81 14.68 4.72
C TRP A 126 -22.72 15.19 5.84
N ASP A 127 -22.82 14.41 6.91
CA ASP A 127 -23.70 14.66 8.05
C ASP A 127 -22.97 15.18 9.30
N GLY A 128 -21.69 15.52 9.17
CA GLY A 128 -20.84 16.00 10.25
C GLY A 128 -20.11 14.91 11.05
N ARG A 129 -20.42 13.62 10.82
CA ARG A 129 -19.75 12.49 11.48
C ARG A 129 -18.44 12.11 10.79
N TYR A 130 -17.61 11.31 11.46
CA TYR A 130 -16.38 10.79 10.89
C TYR A 130 -16.64 9.70 9.85
N ALA A 131 -15.69 9.54 8.93
CA ALA A 131 -15.59 8.33 8.12
C ALA A 131 -14.51 7.41 8.70
N LEU A 132 -14.80 6.11 8.74
CA LEU A 132 -13.90 5.07 9.19
C LEU A 132 -13.54 4.18 8.00
N VAL A 133 -12.25 4.14 7.66
CA VAL A 133 -11.73 3.34 6.55
C VAL A 133 -10.94 2.18 7.12
N VAL A 134 -11.24 0.96 6.66
CA VAL A 134 -10.54 -0.25 7.11
C VAL A 134 -9.91 -0.90 5.89
N ALA A 135 -8.62 -1.19 5.94
CA ALA A 135 -7.92 -2.01 4.95
C ALA A 135 -7.41 -3.26 5.66
N GLY A 136 -7.67 -4.45 5.14
CA GLY A 136 -7.25 -5.70 5.80
C GLY A 136 -7.13 -6.84 4.82
N ASP A 137 -6.16 -7.73 5.04
CA ASP A 137 -5.94 -8.89 4.18
C ASP A 137 -5.08 -9.98 4.84
N ILE A 138 -5.21 -11.19 4.28
CA ILE A 138 -4.35 -12.34 4.53
C ILE A 138 -3.70 -12.72 3.19
N ALA A 139 -2.42 -12.37 3.03
CA ALA A 139 -1.65 -12.62 1.82
C ALA A 139 -0.94 -13.97 1.87
N VAL A 140 -1.57 -14.97 1.27
CA VAL A 140 -1.04 -16.34 1.17
C VAL A 140 -0.80 -16.75 -0.28
N TYR A 141 0.25 -17.54 -0.49
CA TYR A 141 0.67 -18.04 -1.80
C TYR A 141 0.95 -19.54 -1.74
N ALA A 142 0.76 -20.20 -2.89
CA ALA A 142 1.17 -21.60 -3.08
C ALA A 142 2.68 -21.78 -2.83
N THR A 143 3.12 -23.02 -2.61
CA THR A 143 4.55 -23.33 -2.45
C THR A 143 5.32 -22.84 -3.67
N GLY A 144 6.41 -22.11 -3.44
CA GLY A 144 7.26 -21.55 -4.49
C GLY A 144 7.81 -20.18 -4.13
N ASN A 145 8.42 -19.51 -5.10
CA ASN A 145 9.16 -18.25 -4.88
C ASN A 145 8.31 -17.07 -4.38
N ALA A 146 6.97 -17.13 -4.48
CA ALA A 146 6.08 -16.08 -3.99
C ALA A 146 5.66 -16.29 -2.52
N ARG A 147 5.79 -17.51 -1.96
CA ARG A 147 5.43 -17.76 -0.55
C ARG A 147 6.15 -16.83 0.44
N PRO A 148 7.45 -16.56 0.31
CA PRO A 148 8.17 -15.68 1.23
C PRO A 148 7.73 -14.20 1.18
N THR A 149 6.88 -13.81 0.23
CA THR A 149 6.36 -12.44 0.08
C THR A 149 4.95 -12.27 0.64
N GLY A 150 4.42 -13.27 1.35
CA GLY A 150 3.15 -13.18 2.05
C GLY A 150 3.20 -12.25 3.27
N GLY A 151 2.12 -12.26 4.04
CA GLY A 151 1.94 -11.44 5.23
C GLY A 151 0.48 -11.34 5.61
N ALA A 152 0.17 -10.72 6.75
CA ALA A 152 -1.21 -10.49 7.15
C ALA A 152 -1.32 -9.28 8.08
N GLY A 153 -2.45 -8.59 8.02
CA GLY A 153 -2.73 -7.48 8.92
C GLY A 153 -3.93 -6.65 8.50
N ALA A 154 -4.24 -5.65 9.31
CA ALA A 154 -5.27 -4.66 9.02
C ALA A 154 -4.91 -3.28 9.57
N VAL A 155 -5.40 -2.24 8.92
CA VAL A 155 -5.24 -0.85 9.32
C VAL A 155 -6.62 -0.19 9.32
N ALA A 156 -6.97 0.48 10.41
CA ALA A 156 -8.13 1.37 10.49
C ALA A 156 -7.67 2.83 10.54
N MET A 157 -8.32 3.67 9.74
CA MET A 157 -8.05 5.10 9.62
C MET A 157 -9.34 5.88 9.89
N LEU A 158 -9.29 6.79 10.86
CA LEU A 158 -10.35 7.76 11.09
C LEU A 158 -10.11 8.97 10.20
N VAL A 159 -11.09 9.33 9.38
CA VAL A 159 -11.04 10.46 8.43
C VAL A 159 -12.02 11.53 8.92
N GLY A 160 -11.52 12.76 9.03
CA GLY A 160 -12.24 13.90 9.60
C GLY A 160 -11.70 15.25 9.11
N PRO A 161 -12.46 16.34 9.31
CA PRO A 161 -11.96 17.69 9.08
C PRO A 161 -10.84 18.05 10.07
N ASN A 162 -10.00 19.02 9.70
CA ASN A 162 -8.89 19.51 10.54
C ASN A 162 -7.90 18.40 10.97
N ALA A 163 -7.70 17.40 10.11
CA ALA A 163 -6.79 16.30 10.36
C ALA A 163 -5.31 16.77 10.42
N PRO A 164 -4.45 16.11 11.21
CA PRO A 164 -3.02 16.39 11.23
C PRO A 164 -2.30 15.94 9.95
N LEU A 165 -2.87 14.95 9.25
CA LEU A 165 -2.42 14.50 7.94
C LEU A 165 -3.49 14.88 6.91
N ILE A 166 -3.22 15.94 6.14
CA ILE A 166 -4.19 16.55 5.24
C ILE A 166 -3.94 16.02 3.82
N PHE A 167 -5.00 15.55 3.16
CA PHE A 167 -4.94 15.23 1.74
C PHE A 167 -4.78 16.49 0.90
N GLU A 168 -3.74 16.53 0.06
CA GLU A 168 -3.57 17.60 -0.91
C GLU A 168 -4.66 17.52 -1.99
N ARG A 169 -5.54 18.52 -1.99
CA ARG A 169 -6.74 18.52 -2.83
C ARG A 169 -6.37 18.58 -4.31
N GLY A 170 -7.02 17.73 -5.10
CA GLY A 170 -6.83 17.69 -6.55
C GLY A 170 -5.53 17.02 -7.02
N LEU A 171 -4.67 16.53 -6.13
CA LEU A 171 -3.38 15.90 -6.45
C LEU A 171 -3.43 14.36 -6.44
N ARG A 172 -4.43 13.78 -7.09
CA ARG A 172 -4.52 12.32 -7.29
C ARG A 172 -3.97 11.93 -8.66
N GLY A 173 -2.78 11.32 -8.73
CA GLY A 173 -2.28 10.67 -9.93
C GLY A 173 -2.81 9.25 -10.01
N THR A 174 -3.62 8.93 -11.02
CA THR A 174 -4.30 7.62 -11.11
C THR A 174 -4.07 7.01 -12.49
N HIS A 175 -3.73 5.73 -12.51
CA HIS A 175 -3.62 4.90 -13.70
C HIS A 175 -4.37 3.59 -13.45
N MET A 176 -5.17 3.16 -14.42
CA MET A 176 -5.86 1.87 -14.39
C MET A 176 -5.77 1.25 -15.78
N GLN A 177 -5.45 -0.04 -15.83
CA GLN A 177 -5.24 -0.76 -17.08
C GLN A 177 -5.71 -2.20 -16.93
N HIS A 178 -6.27 -2.76 -18.00
CA HIS A 178 -6.58 -4.19 -18.05
C HIS A 178 -5.29 -4.99 -18.27
N VAL A 179 -4.93 -5.82 -17.29
CA VAL A 179 -3.76 -6.72 -17.29
C VAL A 179 -4.06 -7.98 -16.48
N TYR A 180 -3.27 -9.03 -16.70
CA TYR A 180 -3.36 -10.32 -15.99
C TYR A 180 -2.02 -10.66 -15.32
N ASP A 181 -1.47 -9.71 -14.57
CA ASP A 181 -0.22 -9.85 -13.84
C ASP A 181 -0.39 -10.59 -12.51
N PHE A 182 -1.45 -10.26 -11.78
CA PHE A 182 -1.87 -10.92 -10.53
C PHE A 182 -3.39 -10.96 -10.43
N TYR A 183 -3.97 -12.15 -10.29
CA TYR A 183 -5.42 -12.30 -10.19
C TYR A 183 -5.81 -13.61 -9.49
N LYS A 184 -7.03 -13.67 -8.93
CA LYS A 184 -7.58 -14.85 -8.21
C LYS A 184 -8.78 -15.42 -8.98
N PRO A 185 -8.56 -16.19 -10.06
CA PRO A 185 -9.65 -16.75 -10.87
C PRO A 185 -10.27 -18.00 -10.25
N ASP A 186 -9.50 -18.74 -9.44
CA ASP A 186 -9.95 -19.98 -8.80
C ASP A 186 -10.66 -19.66 -7.49
N MET A 187 -11.99 -19.87 -7.47
CA MET A 187 -12.84 -19.56 -6.33
C MET A 187 -12.74 -20.60 -5.19
N VAL A 188 -12.03 -21.71 -5.40
CA VAL A 188 -11.82 -22.76 -4.39
C VAL A 188 -10.47 -22.62 -3.71
N SER A 189 -9.54 -21.86 -4.30
CA SER A 189 -8.21 -21.61 -3.77
C SER A 189 -8.07 -20.18 -3.24
N GLU A 190 -7.37 -20.03 -2.13
CA GLU A 190 -6.93 -18.72 -1.64
C GLU A 190 -5.76 -18.15 -2.46
N TYR A 191 -5.08 -19.01 -3.22
CA TYR A 191 -3.84 -18.64 -3.90
C TYR A 191 -4.10 -17.91 -5.22
N PRO A 192 -3.36 -16.83 -5.50
CA PRO A 192 -3.45 -16.12 -6.75
C PRO A 192 -2.72 -16.86 -7.88
N VAL A 193 -3.17 -16.62 -9.10
CA VAL A 193 -2.35 -16.79 -10.30
C VAL A 193 -1.48 -15.54 -10.44
N VAL A 194 -0.16 -15.72 -10.49
CA VAL A 194 0.81 -14.62 -10.53
C VAL A 194 1.84 -14.86 -11.63
N ASP A 195 1.98 -13.87 -12.51
CA ASP A 195 3.15 -13.72 -13.38
C ASP A 195 4.08 -12.70 -12.72
N GLY A 196 5.06 -13.19 -11.95
CA GLY A 196 5.93 -12.33 -11.14
C GLY A 196 6.77 -11.36 -11.97
N LYS A 197 7.10 -11.68 -13.22
CA LYS A 197 7.82 -10.73 -14.09
C LYS A 197 6.85 -9.65 -14.57
N LEU A 198 5.68 -10.04 -15.06
CA LEU A 198 4.68 -9.10 -15.51
C LEU A 198 4.20 -8.18 -14.38
N SER A 199 4.04 -8.69 -13.15
CA SER A 199 3.60 -7.88 -12.01
C SER A 199 4.59 -6.77 -11.64
N ILE A 200 5.89 -7.06 -11.72
CA ILE A 200 6.93 -6.03 -11.53
C ILE A 200 6.81 -4.98 -12.65
N GLN A 201 6.72 -5.42 -13.91
CA GLN A 201 6.60 -4.49 -15.05
C GLN A 201 5.34 -3.61 -14.95
N CYS A 202 4.19 -4.19 -14.63
CA CYS A 202 2.92 -3.48 -14.48
C CYS A 202 3.01 -2.46 -13.34
N TYR A 203 3.64 -2.81 -12.22
CA TYR A 203 3.84 -1.88 -11.13
C TYR A 203 4.71 -0.68 -11.56
N LEU A 204 5.89 -0.94 -12.13
CA LEU A 204 6.83 0.12 -12.52
C LEU A 204 6.19 1.07 -13.54
N SER A 205 5.49 0.50 -14.52
CA SER A 205 4.73 1.27 -15.50
C SER A 205 3.60 2.08 -14.86
N ALA A 206 2.84 1.50 -13.94
CA ALA A 206 1.79 2.24 -13.23
C ALA A 206 2.36 3.38 -12.37
N LEU A 207 3.53 3.19 -11.75
CA LEU A 207 4.22 4.25 -11.03
C LEU A 207 4.59 5.41 -11.97
N ASP A 208 5.20 5.12 -13.12
CA ASP A 208 5.60 6.14 -14.09
C ASP A 208 4.41 7.00 -14.54
N HIS A 209 3.28 6.35 -14.85
CA HIS A 209 2.04 7.01 -15.25
C HIS A 209 1.44 7.83 -14.10
N CYS A 210 1.27 7.24 -12.92
CA CYS A 210 0.72 7.91 -11.75
C CYS A 210 1.56 9.13 -11.36
N TYR A 211 2.88 9.00 -11.35
CA TYR A 211 3.80 10.10 -11.03
C TYR A 211 3.74 11.21 -12.07
N THR A 212 3.69 10.87 -13.36
CA THR A 212 3.54 11.86 -14.43
C THR A 212 2.22 12.63 -14.31
N VAL A 213 1.10 11.95 -14.07
CA VAL A 213 -0.20 12.61 -13.85
C VAL A 213 -0.16 13.49 -12.60
N TYR A 214 0.44 13.01 -11.50
CA TYR A 214 0.60 13.79 -10.28
C TYR A 214 1.38 15.09 -10.52
N ARG A 215 2.55 15.00 -11.18
CA ARG A 215 3.37 16.16 -11.54
C ARG A 215 2.62 17.17 -12.39
N ASN A 216 1.90 16.70 -13.41
CA ASN A 216 1.12 17.58 -14.28
C ASN A 216 0.04 18.33 -13.48
N LYS A 217 -0.61 17.66 -12.51
CA LYS A 217 -1.63 18.27 -11.66
C LYS A 217 -1.04 19.31 -10.71
N ILE A 218 0.09 19.02 -10.06
CA ILE A 218 0.70 19.98 -9.14
C ILE A 218 1.31 21.17 -9.88
N HIS A 219 1.95 20.95 -11.04
CA HIS A 219 2.42 22.04 -11.91
C HIS A 219 1.26 22.96 -12.31
N ALA A 220 0.12 22.41 -12.70
CA ALA A 220 -1.06 23.19 -13.05
C ALA A 220 -1.61 23.99 -11.85
N GLN A 221 -1.50 23.49 -10.62
CA GLN A 221 -1.87 24.24 -9.42
C GLN A 221 -0.86 25.35 -9.10
N TRP A 222 0.44 25.05 -9.17
CA TRP A 222 1.53 26.00 -8.94
C TRP A 222 1.52 27.16 -9.94
N GLN A 223 1.25 26.89 -11.21
CA GLN A 223 1.10 27.93 -12.24
C GLN A 223 -0.03 28.91 -11.91
N LYS A 224 -1.14 28.46 -11.30
CA LYS A 224 -2.25 29.35 -10.88
C LYS A 224 -1.85 30.31 -9.76
N VAL A 225 -0.84 29.96 -8.98
CA VAL A 225 -0.30 30.79 -7.89
C VAL A 225 1.06 31.41 -8.22
N ASN A 226 1.41 31.47 -9.52
CA ASN A 226 2.65 32.06 -10.05
C ASN A 226 3.95 31.39 -9.55
N ILE A 227 3.90 30.10 -9.22
CA ILE A 227 5.09 29.28 -8.99
C ILE A 227 5.43 28.55 -10.29
N TYR A 228 6.59 28.88 -10.87
CA TYR A 228 7.07 28.36 -12.16
C TYR A 228 8.20 27.32 -12.02
N MET A 229 8.36 26.73 -10.83
CA MET A 229 9.33 25.67 -10.59
C MET A 229 8.81 24.31 -11.10
N LEU A 230 9.73 23.50 -11.63
CA LEU A 230 9.44 22.09 -11.90
C LEU A 230 9.37 21.35 -10.56
N TYR A 231 8.25 20.69 -10.29
CA TYR A 231 8.11 19.73 -9.20
C TYR A 231 9.12 18.58 -9.31
N LYS A 232 9.92 18.38 -8.27
CA LYS A 232 10.98 17.37 -8.15
C LYS A 232 10.73 16.43 -7.00
N GLU A 233 11.44 15.30 -6.97
CA GLU A 233 11.49 14.37 -5.84
C GLU A 233 11.82 15.02 -4.50
N THR A 234 12.69 16.02 -4.54
CA THR A 234 13.12 16.77 -3.36
C THR A 234 11.97 17.53 -2.70
N ASP A 235 10.88 17.76 -3.44
CA ASP A 235 9.69 18.44 -2.93
C ASP A 235 8.80 17.52 -2.10
N PHE A 236 8.98 16.19 -2.20
CA PHE A 236 8.41 15.26 -1.22
C PHE A 236 9.30 15.21 0.01
N CYS A 237 8.75 15.41 1.21
CA CYS A 237 9.49 15.13 2.44
C CYS A 237 9.73 13.61 2.61
N PHE A 238 8.71 12.80 2.30
CA PHE A 238 8.73 11.35 2.42
C PHE A 238 7.99 10.69 1.25
N VAL A 239 8.39 9.47 0.89
CA VAL A 239 7.75 8.68 -0.17
C VAL A 239 7.40 7.31 0.39
N LEU A 240 6.11 7.00 0.39
CA LEU A 240 5.54 5.72 0.85
C LEU A 240 5.13 4.90 -0.36
N LEU A 241 5.48 3.62 -0.37
CA LEU A 241 5.18 2.71 -1.47
C LEU A 241 4.50 1.46 -0.93
N SER A 242 3.43 1.02 -1.60
CA SER A 242 2.86 -0.31 -1.39
C SER A 242 3.72 -1.28 -2.17
N PHE A 243 4.46 -2.18 -1.52
CA PHE A 243 5.18 -3.22 -2.23
C PHE A 243 5.11 -4.53 -1.46
N ALA A 244 5.15 -5.64 -2.21
CA ALA A 244 5.18 -6.97 -1.63
C ALA A 244 6.50 -7.26 -0.87
N TYR A 245 7.58 -6.51 -1.14
CA TYR A 245 8.89 -6.69 -0.50
C TYR A 245 9.80 -5.46 -0.69
N CYS A 246 10.73 -5.26 0.26
CA CYS A 246 11.47 -4.00 0.45
C CYS A 246 12.47 -3.66 -0.67
N CYS A 247 13.04 -4.64 -1.37
CA CYS A 247 14.05 -4.35 -2.40
C CYS A 247 13.51 -3.60 -3.61
N VAL A 248 12.23 -3.79 -3.98
CA VAL A 248 11.67 -3.00 -5.10
C VAL A 248 11.33 -1.58 -4.66
N ALA A 249 10.99 -1.35 -3.39
CA ALA A 249 10.89 0.01 -2.84
C ALA A 249 12.19 0.80 -3.04
N TYR A 250 13.33 0.12 -2.99
CA TYR A 250 14.64 0.71 -3.27
C TYR A 250 14.82 1.06 -4.77
N SER A 251 14.41 0.16 -5.68
CA SER A 251 14.43 0.38 -7.14
C SER A 251 13.36 1.38 -7.65
N LEU A 252 12.47 1.90 -6.81
CA LEU A 252 11.40 2.84 -7.22
C LEU A 252 11.72 4.30 -6.88
N VAL A 253 12.52 4.55 -5.84
CA VAL A 253 13.14 5.88 -5.65
C VAL A 253 14.10 6.18 -6.81
N SER A 254 14.55 5.13 -7.49
CA SER A 254 15.29 5.19 -8.75
C SER A 254 14.45 5.56 -9.98
N LEU A 255 13.11 5.47 -9.93
CA LEU A 255 12.21 5.68 -11.07
C LEU A 255 11.59 7.08 -11.14
N PHE A 256 12.24 8.06 -10.53
CA PHE A 256 11.93 9.46 -10.81
C PHE A 256 12.83 9.94 -11.95
N PRO A 257 12.40 9.75 -13.20
CA PRO A 257 13.36 9.65 -14.29
C PRO A 257 13.81 11.02 -14.77
N ALA A 258 13.06 12.09 -14.47
CA ALA A 258 13.29 13.36 -15.12
C ALA A 258 14.48 14.15 -14.57
N ASP A 259 14.81 14.03 -13.28
CA ASP A 259 15.90 14.81 -12.68
C ASP A 259 17.18 13.99 -12.49
N ILE A 260 17.10 12.69 -12.16
CA ILE A 260 18.29 11.83 -12.00
C ILE A 260 18.97 11.55 -13.36
N LEU A 261 18.23 11.44 -14.48
CA LEU A 261 18.86 11.34 -15.81
C LEU A 261 19.68 12.59 -16.18
N VAL A 262 19.40 13.74 -15.57
CA VAL A 262 20.18 14.98 -15.77
C VAL A 262 21.46 14.97 -14.93
N THR A 263 21.41 14.43 -13.70
CA THR A 263 22.58 14.33 -12.81
C THR A 263 23.48 13.13 -13.13
N VAL A 264 22.94 12.04 -13.67
CA VAL A 264 23.69 10.85 -14.11
C VAL A 264 24.11 11.01 -15.58
N SER A 265 24.83 12.09 -15.86
CA SER A 265 25.78 12.15 -17.00
C SER A 265 27.17 11.94 -16.39
N GLU A 266 28.04 11.03 -16.78
CA GLU A 266 28.37 10.31 -18.03
C GLU A 266 29.05 8.98 -17.62
N PRO A 267 28.90 7.80 -18.29
CA PRO A 267 28.72 7.58 -19.73
C PRO A 267 27.63 6.53 -20.10
N PHE A 268 26.72 6.18 -19.18
CA PHE A 268 25.83 5.00 -19.37
C PHE A 268 24.56 5.25 -20.19
N PHE A 269 24.05 6.49 -20.25
CA PHE A 269 22.80 6.78 -20.93
C PHE A 269 23.01 7.52 -22.24
N ASN A 270 22.89 6.79 -23.36
CA ASN A 270 22.45 7.40 -24.61
C ASN A 270 21.05 7.97 -24.37
N ARG A 271 20.78 9.19 -24.84
CA ARG A 271 19.52 9.94 -24.62
C ARG A 271 18.25 9.30 -25.24
N ASP A 272 18.37 8.10 -25.81
CA ASP A 272 17.32 7.40 -26.58
C ASP A 272 16.73 6.16 -25.86
N VAL A 273 17.06 5.92 -24.59
CA VAL A 273 16.48 4.79 -23.83
C VAL A 273 15.06 5.13 -23.37
N LYS A 274 14.08 4.29 -23.72
CA LYS A 274 12.71 4.43 -23.23
C LYS A 274 12.54 3.79 -21.85
N LEU A 275 11.65 4.31 -21.03
CA LEU A 275 11.41 3.79 -19.67
C LEU A 275 10.97 2.33 -19.67
N GLU A 276 10.13 1.95 -20.64
CA GLU A 276 9.67 0.57 -20.78
C GLU A 276 10.80 -0.45 -21.04
N ASP A 277 11.93 0.00 -21.57
CA ASP A 277 13.09 -0.84 -21.86
C ASP A 277 14.02 -0.99 -20.65
N THR A 278 13.83 -0.22 -19.57
CA THR A 278 14.74 -0.22 -18.40
C THR A 278 14.28 -1.09 -17.23
N TYR A 279 13.02 -1.54 -17.21
CA TYR A 279 12.41 -2.21 -16.04
C TYR A 279 13.15 -3.47 -15.55
N PHE A 280 13.92 -4.14 -16.41
CA PHE A 280 14.71 -5.32 -16.06
C PHE A 280 16.19 -5.17 -16.43
N ASP A 281 16.64 -3.97 -16.74
CA ASP A 281 18.05 -3.69 -17.02
C ASP A 281 18.81 -3.59 -15.69
N ARG A 282 19.69 -4.57 -15.44
CA ARG A 282 20.46 -4.67 -14.20
C ARG A 282 21.50 -3.57 -14.04
N ASP A 283 22.01 -3.03 -15.14
CA ASP A 283 23.01 -1.97 -15.08
C ASP A 283 22.33 -0.64 -14.77
N VAL A 284 21.16 -0.39 -15.37
CA VAL A 284 20.28 0.73 -15.00
C VAL A 284 19.87 0.62 -13.54
N GLU A 285 19.33 -0.51 -13.12
CA GLU A 285 18.90 -0.73 -11.73
C GLU A 285 20.05 -0.43 -10.75
N LYS A 286 21.23 -1.02 -10.93
CA LYS A 286 22.39 -0.78 -10.05
C LYS A 286 22.84 0.68 -10.02
N ALA A 287 22.87 1.34 -11.18
CA ALA A 287 23.30 2.73 -11.28
C ALA A 287 22.36 3.64 -10.49
N PHE A 288 21.05 3.49 -10.69
CA PHE A 288 20.09 4.32 -9.98
C PHE A 288 19.97 3.95 -8.50
N MET A 289 20.01 2.66 -8.15
CA MET A 289 20.10 2.19 -6.76
C MET A 289 21.21 2.91 -5.99
N LYS A 290 22.41 3.00 -6.58
CA LYS A 290 23.54 3.71 -6.00
C LYS A 290 23.29 5.22 -5.91
N ALA A 291 22.71 5.82 -6.95
CA ALA A 291 22.45 7.25 -7.00
C ALA A 291 21.35 7.69 -6.01
N SER A 292 20.31 6.87 -5.81
CA SER A 292 19.18 7.16 -4.93
C SER A 292 19.37 6.66 -3.50
N ALA A 293 20.52 6.07 -3.16
CA ALA A 293 20.75 5.42 -1.86
C ALA A 293 20.53 6.39 -0.67
N GLU A 294 21.05 7.61 -0.75
CA GLU A 294 20.88 8.62 0.30
C GLU A 294 19.42 9.07 0.41
N LEU A 295 18.79 9.34 -0.74
CA LEU A 295 17.40 9.76 -0.82
C LEU A 295 16.46 8.70 -0.23
N PHE A 296 16.68 7.43 -0.58
CA PHE A 296 15.95 6.30 -0.04
C PHE A 296 16.08 6.22 1.48
N ASN A 297 17.31 6.33 2.00
CA ASN A 297 17.56 6.27 3.44
C ASN A 297 16.82 7.39 4.19
N GLN A 298 16.75 8.59 3.61
CA GLN A 298 16.10 9.75 4.22
C GLN A 298 14.57 9.73 4.10
N LYS A 299 14.03 9.37 2.92
CA LYS A 299 12.61 9.59 2.57
C LYS A 299 11.74 8.34 2.63
N THR A 300 12.32 7.14 2.58
CA THR A 300 11.55 5.90 2.38
C THR A 300 11.90 4.81 3.37
N LYS A 301 13.17 4.60 3.73
CA LYS A 301 13.61 3.47 4.57
C LYS A 301 12.85 3.34 5.88
N ALA A 302 12.63 4.45 6.58
CA ALA A 302 11.87 4.51 7.83
C ALA A 302 10.45 3.93 7.70
N SER A 303 9.83 4.09 6.52
CA SER A 303 8.50 3.57 6.26
C SER A 303 8.45 2.05 6.09
N LEU A 304 9.58 1.37 5.87
CA LEU A 304 9.59 -0.05 5.56
C LEU A 304 9.65 -0.96 6.80
N LEU A 305 9.60 -0.40 8.01
CA LEU A 305 9.71 -1.17 9.25
C LEU A 305 8.68 -2.31 9.32
N VAL A 306 7.39 -2.00 9.17
CA VAL A 306 6.32 -3.02 9.22
C VAL A 306 6.47 -4.00 8.06
N SER A 307 6.67 -3.53 6.83
CA SER A 307 6.81 -4.43 5.67
C SER A 307 7.98 -5.41 5.83
N ASN A 308 9.13 -4.96 6.31
CA ASN A 308 10.31 -5.80 6.54
C ASN A 308 10.08 -6.83 7.66
N GLN A 309 9.32 -6.47 8.70
CA GLN A 309 9.09 -7.31 9.89
C GLN A 309 7.79 -8.12 9.85
N ASN A 310 6.88 -7.87 8.90
CA ASN A 310 5.57 -8.51 8.84
C ASN A 310 5.20 -9.06 7.46
N GLY A 311 5.88 -8.64 6.38
CA GLY A 311 5.54 -9.08 5.04
C GLY A 311 4.54 -8.17 4.32
N ASN A 312 4.05 -8.66 3.17
CA ASN A 312 3.01 -7.99 2.39
C ASN A 312 1.66 -8.22 3.04
N MET A 313 0.98 -7.15 3.44
CA MET A 313 -0.37 -7.23 3.98
C MET A 313 -1.42 -6.86 2.92
N TYR A 314 -1.11 -6.86 1.61
CA TYR A 314 -1.98 -6.37 0.53
C TYR A 314 -2.53 -4.95 0.77
N THR A 315 -3.86 -4.77 0.90
CA THR A 315 -4.48 -3.44 0.96
C THR A 315 -3.97 -2.55 2.09
N PRO A 316 -3.69 -3.04 3.32
CA PRO A 316 -3.07 -2.25 4.37
C PRO A 316 -1.57 -1.97 4.20
N SER A 317 -0.86 -2.56 3.23
CA SER A 317 0.61 -2.44 3.14
C SER A 317 1.11 -1.00 3.12
N VAL A 318 0.58 -0.13 2.23
CA VAL A 318 1.00 1.28 2.18
C VAL A 318 0.67 2.05 3.46
N TYR A 319 -0.41 1.67 4.14
CA TYR A 319 -0.81 2.28 5.40
C TYR A 319 0.00 1.76 6.60
N GLY A 320 0.50 0.52 6.52
CA GLY A 320 1.55 0.01 7.40
C GLY A 320 2.86 0.76 7.21
N CYS A 321 3.19 1.15 5.97
CA CYS A 321 4.32 2.03 5.70
C CYS A 321 4.13 3.42 6.31
N LEU A 322 2.93 4.00 6.20
CA LEU A 322 2.59 5.26 6.87
C LEU A 322 2.72 5.13 8.41
N ALA A 323 2.19 4.06 8.99
CA ALA A 323 2.29 3.81 10.43
C ALA A 323 3.76 3.66 10.88
N SER A 324 4.60 3.00 10.08
CA SER A 324 6.04 2.87 10.34
C SER A 324 6.75 4.22 10.37
N LEU A 325 6.40 5.11 9.44
CA LEU A 325 6.95 6.46 9.38
C LEU A 325 6.52 7.30 10.59
N LEU A 326 5.25 7.22 10.98
CA LEU A 326 4.72 7.95 12.15
C LEU A 326 5.24 7.44 13.49
N ALA A 327 5.81 6.23 13.52
CA ALA A 327 6.37 5.63 14.71
C ALA A 327 7.86 5.99 14.95
N GLN A 328 8.50 6.68 14.01
CA GLN A 328 9.86 7.24 14.19
C GLN A 328 9.81 8.54 14.98
#